data_AF-A0A3Q3K270-F1
#
_entry.id   AF-A0A3Q3K270-F1
#
_cell.length_a   1.000
_cell.length_b   1.000
_cell.length_c   1.000
_cell.angle_alpha   90.00
_cell.angle_beta   90.00
_cell.angle_gamma   90.00
#
_symmetry.space_group_name_H-M   'P 1'
#
loop_
_entity.id
_entity.type
_entity.pdbx_description
1 polymer ?
#
loop_
_entity_poly.entity_id
_entity_poly.type
_entity_poly.pdbx_seq_one_letter_code
_entity_poly.pdbx_strand_id
1 'polypeptide(L)'
;MYNRKEEEEEQEDEDEEEEEEGVEESEEEEQAVTEEEEDDEEEEEQNNKSTPEPIKDCGQDTSWADTPKLLKPQRVEPMRLTPPPPPADTNTIGNPTVVDDALQRVINNDPELTEVNLNNIDDISQETLIRFAESLRSNTNVRVFSLANTRADDPVALAIAKMLRENSSITSLNIESNYVTGKGVMALVQALPGNNTLTELRFQNQRHMCGGQVEMEMVKILRENYTLIRLGYQFNLPGPRMSMTGILTRNQDRETKNMQEGDGS
;
A
#
# COMPACT_ATOMS: atom_id res chain seq x y z
N MET A 1 -71.86 -51.37 -9.40
CA MET A 1 -71.58 -50.65 -8.14
C MET A 1 -70.24 -51.13 -7.61
N TYR A 2 -69.30 -50.19 -7.43
CA TYR A 2 -68.13 -50.16 -6.52
C TYR A 2 -67.16 -51.38 -6.50
N ASN A 3 -65.94 -51.23 -7.04
CA ASN A 3 -64.69 -50.68 -6.46
C ASN A 3 -64.04 -51.56 -5.36
N ARG A 4 -62.75 -51.93 -5.56
CA ARG A 4 -61.60 -51.57 -4.68
C ARG A 4 -60.36 -52.50 -4.85
N LYS A 5 -59.24 -51.90 -5.29
CA LYS A 5 -57.79 -52.24 -5.08
C LYS A 5 -57.28 -53.58 -5.67
N GLU A 6 -56.08 -53.74 -6.23
CA GLU A 6 -54.69 -53.27 -5.97
C GLU A 6 -53.97 -53.17 -7.36
N GLU A 7 -53.16 -52.15 -7.73
CA GLU A 7 -51.76 -51.82 -7.31
C GLU A 7 -50.81 -53.03 -7.42
N GLU A 8 -49.64 -53.06 -8.09
CA GLU A 8 -48.76 -52.11 -8.80
C GLU A 8 -47.77 -52.96 -9.66
N GLU A 9 -47.41 -52.47 -10.85
CA GLU A 9 -46.46 -53.10 -11.79
C GLU A 9 -45.04 -52.55 -11.61
N GLU A 10 -44.10 -53.50 -11.62
CA GLU A 10 -42.76 -53.51 -12.23
C GLU A 10 -41.67 -52.50 -11.86
N GLN A 11 -40.52 -53.09 -11.51
CA GLN A 11 -39.21 -52.53 -11.19
C GLN A 11 -38.52 -52.03 -12.48
N GLU A 12 -37.96 -50.83 -12.45
CA GLU A 12 -36.93 -50.38 -13.39
C GLU A 12 -35.58 -50.37 -12.65
N ASP A 13 -34.70 -51.27 -13.09
CA ASP A 13 -33.27 -51.29 -12.76
C ASP A 13 -32.54 -50.34 -13.74
N GLU A 14 -31.86 -49.31 -13.23
CA GLU A 14 -30.83 -48.60 -13.97
C GLU A 14 -29.54 -48.59 -13.14
N ASP A 15 -28.58 -49.39 -13.62
CA ASP A 15 -27.18 -49.40 -13.21
C ASP A 15 -26.48 -48.14 -13.74
N GLU A 16 -25.93 -47.29 -12.86
CA GLU A 16 -24.94 -46.28 -13.25
C GLU A 16 -23.55 -46.69 -12.74
N GLU A 17 -22.67 -46.95 -13.72
CA GLU A 17 -21.29 -47.40 -13.58
C GLU A 17 -20.37 -46.30 -13.01
N GLU A 18 -19.39 -46.74 -12.22
CA GLU A 18 -18.30 -45.95 -11.65
C GLU A 18 -17.33 -45.47 -12.75
N GLU A 19 -16.99 -44.18 -12.80
CA GLU A 19 -15.81 -43.69 -13.51
C GLU A 19 -14.72 -43.24 -12.52
N GLU A 20 -13.64 -44.01 -12.52
CA GLU A 20 -12.39 -43.80 -11.79
C GLU A 20 -11.52 -42.66 -12.36
N GLU A 21 -10.58 -42.26 -11.51
CA GLU A 21 -9.59 -41.20 -11.58
C GLU A 21 -8.75 -41.11 -12.87
N GLY A 22 -8.45 -39.87 -13.27
CA GLY A 22 -7.36 -39.52 -14.17
C GLY A 22 -6.45 -38.47 -13.53
N VAL A 23 -5.32 -38.93 -12.98
CA VAL A 23 -4.19 -38.09 -12.55
C VAL A 23 -3.33 -37.82 -13.78
N GLU A 24 -3.24 -36.57 -14.23
CA GLU A 24 -2.21 -36.17 -15.20
C GLU A 24 -0.98 -35.62 -14.46
N GLU A 25 0.06 -36.46 -14.39
CA GLU A 25 1.45 -36.02 -14.30
C GLU A 25 1.82 -35.30 -15.60
N SER A 26 2.43 -34.12 -15.51
CA SER A 26 3.21 -33.57 -16.62
C SER A 26 4.59 -33.17 -16.13
N GLU A 27 5.56 -33.68 -16.87
CA GLU A 27 6.97 -33.78 -16.57
C GLU A 27 7.72 -32.46 -16.73
N GLU A 28 8.87 -32.42 -16.08
CA GLU A 28 9.87 -31.37 -16.07
C GLU A 28 10.48 -31.16 -17.48
N GLU A 29 10.63 -29.90 -17.90
CA GLU A 29 11.62 -29.53 -18.92
C GLU A 29 12.62 -28.52 -18.34
N GLU A 30 13.83 -29.03 -18.08
CA GLU A 30 15.05 -28.23 -17.92
C GLU A 30 15.38 -27.52 -19.24
N GLN A 31 15.64 -26.21 -19.20
CA GLN A 31 16.46 -25.57 -20.24
C GLN A 31 17.56 -24.71 -19.65
N ALA A 32 18.73 -24.94 -20.24
CA ALA A 32 20.04 -24.58 -19.77
C ALA A 32 20.38 -23.09 -19.94
N VAL A 33 21.26 -22.67 -19.04
CA VAL A 33 21.98 -21.41 -19.01
C VAL A 33 22.87 -21.26 -20.25
N THR A 34 22.81 -20.12 -20.92
CA THR A 34 23.93 -19.59 -21.71
C THR A 34 24.16 -18.14 -21.30
N GLU A 35 25.31 -17.91 -20.70
CA GLU A 35 25.92 -16.62 -20.40
C GLU A 35 26.35 -15.96 -21.72
N GLU A 36 26.01 -14.68 -21.93
CA GLU A 36 26.84 -13.76 -22.73
C GLU A 36 26.83 -12.39 -22.03
N GLU A 37 28.05 -11.93 -21.69
CA GLU A 37 28.38 -10.61 -21.16
C GLU A 37 28.65 -9.59 -22.29
N GLU A 38 28.93 -8.35 -21.88
CA GLU A 38 29.54 -7.23 -22.63
C GLU A 38 28.56 -6.38 -23.48
N ASP A 39 28.61 -5.05 -23.55
CA ASP A 39 29.45 -4.03 -22.92
C ASP A 39 28.79 -2.65 -23.11
N ASP A 40 29.30 -1.66 -22.37
CA ASP A 40 29.01 -0.23 -22.40
C ASP A 40 29.02 0.42 -23.81
N GLU A 41 28.28 1.53 -24.00
CA GLU A 41 28.87 2.80 -24.49
C GLU A 41 27.86 3.97 -24.52
N GLU A 42 28.39 5.13 -24.16
CA GLU A 42 27.77 6.46 -24.06
C GLU A 42 27.56 7.09 -25.46
N GLU A 43 26.55 7.95 -25.63
CA GLU A 43 26.56 8.93 -26.74
C GLU A 43 26.34 10.35 -26.20
N GLU A 44 27.42 11.15 -26.25
CA GLU A 44 27.41 12.61 -26.17
C GLU A 44 27.44 13.28 -27.57
N GLU A 45 26.85 14.47 -27.59
CA GLU A 45 26.90 15.59 -28.54
C GLU A 45 27.79 15.51 -29.80
N GLN A 46 27.23 15.89 -30.96
CA GLN A 46 27.98 16.63 -31.97
C GLN A 46 27.25 17.83 -32.57
N ASN A 47 27.81 18.97 -32.19
CA ASN A 47 27.81 20.31 -32.75
C ASN A 47 28.24 20.33 -34.24
N ASN A 48 27.67 21.19 -35.09
CA ASN A 48 28.31 21.57 -36.36
C ASN A 48 28.00 23.00 -36.82
N LYS A 49 29.08 23.69 -37.19
CA LYS A 49 29.28 25.13 -37.41
C LYS A 49 29.61 25.38 -38.90
N SER A 50 28.98 26.42 -39.47
CA SER A 50 29.43 27.37 -40.54
C SER A 50 30.08 26.81 -41.83
N THR A 51 29.77 27.24 -43.07
CA THR A 51 29.96 28.55 -43.78
C THR A 51 29.90 28.23 -45.32
N PRO A 52 30.08 29.13 -46.33
CA PRO A 52 29.94 30.59 -46.49
C PRO A 52 29.18 31.06 -47.78
N GLU A 53 29.09 32.40 -47.91
CA GLU A 53 28.61 33.43 -48.89
C GLU A 53 28.83 33.22 -50.45
N PRO A 54 28.58 34.17 -51.44
CA PRO A 54 28.35 35.64 -51.34
C PRO A 54 27.56 36.46 -52.44
N ILE A 55 27.51 37.80 -52.22
CA ILE A 55 27.42 39.01 -53.11
C ILE A 55 26.06 39.53 -53.71
N LYS A 56 25.73 40.84 -53.48
CA LYS A 56 25.76 42.02 -54.42
C LYS A 56 24.58 43.06 -54.34
N ASP A 57 24.90 44.21 -53.76
CA ASP A 57 24.63 45.65 -54.04
C ASP A 57 23.46 46.23 -54.91
N CYS A 58 22.97 47.41 -54.43
CA CYS A 58 22.50 48.67 -55.06
C CYS A 58 21.03 49.02 -55.47
N GLY A 59 20.49 50.11 -54.84
CA GLY A 59 19.69 51.28 -55.34
C GLY A 59 18.29 51.07 -55.98
N GLN A 60 17.24 51.93 -55.92
CA GLN A 60 17.00 53.36 -55.58
C GLN A 60 15.46 53.64 -55.39
N ASP A 61 15.15 54.71 -54.61
CA ASP A 61 14.07 55.74 -54.67
C ASP A 61 12.55 55.37 -54.79
N THR A 62 11.59 55.90 -53.99
CA THR A 62 11.10 57.32 -53.97
C THR A 62 10.03 57.60 -52.86
N SER A 63 10.09 58.82 -52.26
CA SER A 63 9.06 59.77 -51.71
C SER A 63 7.96 59.37 -50.68
N TRP A 64 7.91 59.96 -49.46
CA TRP A 64 7.17 61.20 -48.95
C TRP A 64 5.68 60.95 -48.60
N ALA A 65 5.04 61.27 -47.46
CA ALA A 65 5.31 61.95 -46.17
C ALA A 65 4.24 61.52 -45.12
N ASP A 66 4.47 61.78 -43.82
CA ASP A 66 3.57 62.55 -42.92
C ASP A 66 3.77 62.24 -41.41
N THR A 67 4.21 63.29 -40.69
CA THR A 67 4.07 63.68 -39.26
C THR A 67 4.11 62.66 -38.09
N PRO A 68 4.83 62.96 -36.99
CA PRO A 68 4.94 62.07 -35.82
C PRO A 68 3.85 62.34 -34.76
N LYS A 69 3.20 61.29 -34.25
CA LYS A 69 2.41 61.33 -33.00
C LYS A 69 3.25 60.77 -31.85
N LEU A 70 3.48 61.60 -30.83
CA LEU A 70 4.10 61.24 -29.57
C LEU A 70 3.33 60.09 -28.89
N LEU A 71 3.98 58.96 -28.65
CA LEU A 71 3.59 58.01 -27.60
C LEU A 71 4.48 58.20 -26.37
N LYS A 72 3.84 58.30 -25.21
CA LYS A 72 4.43 58.52 -23.89
C LYS A 72 5.31 57.33 -23.48
N PRO A 73 6.43 57.53 -22.76
CA PRO A 73 7.23 56.42 -22.27
C PRO A 73 6.49 55.65 -21.17
N GLN A 74 6.47 54.33 -21.31
CA GLN A 74 5.96 53.39 -20.31
C GLN A 74 6.92 53.36 -19.11
N ARG A 75 6.43 53.81 -17.96
CA ARG A 75 7.14 53.80 -16.68
C ARG A 75 7.33 52.34 -16.24
N VAL A 76 8.58 51.89 -16.20
CA VAL A 76 8.98 50.64 -15.53
C VAL A 76 8.91 50.86 -14.02
N GLU A 77 8.04 50.11 -13.35
CA GLU A 77 7.97 50.05 -11.88
C GLU A 77 9.16 49.24 -11.35
N PRO A 78 9.89 49.71 -10.33
CA PRO A 78 11.00 48.95 -9.76
C PRO A 78 10.49 47.74 -8.98
N MET A 79 11.08 46.57 -9.24
CA MET A 79 10.82 45.33 -8.50
C MET A 79 11.08 45.52 -7.01
N ARG A 80 10.02 45.45 -6.19
CA ARG A 80 10.11 45.37 -4.74
C ARG A 80 10.63 43.97 -4.37
N LEU A 81 11.88 43.88 -3.93
CA LEU A 81 12.37 42.73 -3.18
C LEU A 81 11.67 42.73 -1.82
N THR A 82 10.66 41.88 -1.64
CA THR A 82 10.13 41.58 -0.31
C THR A 82 11.11 40.68 0.43
N PRO A 83 11.42 40.94 1.71
CA PRO A 83 12.24 40.04 2.50
C PRO A 83 11.58 38.65 2.60
N PRO A 84 12.37 37.56 2.68
CA PRO A 84 11.82 36.22 2.84
C PRO A 84 10.94 36.17 4.10
N PRO A 85 9.83 35.40 4.06
CA PRO A 85 9.00 35.22 5.25
C PRO A 85 9.85 34.66 6.40
N PRO A 86 9.56 35.04 7.66
CA PRO A 86 10.22 34.44 8.82
C PRO A 86 10.05 32.90 8.79
N PRO A 87 10.95 32.13 9.42
CA PRO A 87 10.80 30.68 9.49
C PRO A 87 9.42 30.37 10.01
N ALA A 88 8.66 29.59 9.25
CA ALA A 88 7.36 29.14 9.68
C ALA A 88 7.55 28.46 11.03
N ASP A 89 6.91 29.00 12.07
CA ASP A 89 6.72 28.26 13.30
C ASP A 89 6.09 26.92 12.89
N THR A 90 6.81 25.81 13.10
CA THR A 90 6.48 24.46 12.60
C THR A 90 5.28 23.83 13.32
N ASN A 91 4.40 24.65 13.87
CA ASN A 91 3.31 24.22 14.74
C ASN A 91 1.93 24.56 14.18
N THR A 92 1.72 24.36 12.87
CA THR A 92 0.44 24.69 12.25
C THR A 92 -0.12 23.52 11.44
N ILE A 93 -1.18 22.92 12.02
CA ILE A 93 -2.26 22.10 11.42
C ILE A 93 -2.15 20.57 11.66
N GLY A 94 -1.00 20.07 12.12
CA GLY A 94 -0.73 18.63 12.31
C GLY A 94 -1.15 18.08 13.67
N ASN A 95 -1.32 16.76 13.72
CA ASN A 95 -1.57 15.91 14.89
C ASN A 95 -0.91 16.41 16.21
N PRO A 96 -1.63 16.44 17.35
CA PRO A 96 -1.14 17.00 18.62
C PRO A 96 -0.09 16.13 19.33
N THR A 97 0.17 14.92 18.83
CA THR A 97 1.09 13.96 19.47
C THR A 97 2.53 14.47 19.43
N VAL A 98 3.13 14.65 20.61
CA VAL A 98 4.57 14.87 20.75
C VAL A 98 5.27 13.52 20.66
N VAL A 99 6.04 13.33 19.58
CA VAL A 99 6.62 12.02 19.20
C VAL A 99 7.49 11.43 20.31
N ASP A 100 8.38 12.23 20.90
CA ASP A 100 9.30 11.75 21.95
C ASP A 100 8.56 11.34 23.21
N ASP A 101 7.55 12.11 23.64
CA ASP A 101 6.77 11.82 24.83
C ASP A 101 5.91 10.56 24.62
N ALA A 102 5.28 10.43 23.44
CA ALA A 102 4.58 9.21 23.06
C ALA A 102 5.50 7.99 23.05
N LEU A 103 6.72 8.11 22.51
CA LEU A 103 7.70 7.02 22.50
C LEU A 103 8.10 6.63 23.92
N GLN A 104 8.36 7.59 24.81
CA GLN A 104 8.67 7.30 26.21
C GLN A 104 7.51 6.59 26.92
N ARG A 105 6.27 6.99 26.68
CA ARG A 105 5.09 6.33 27.26
C ARG A 105 4.92 4.90 26.73
N VAL A 106 5.21 4.65 25.45
CA VAL A 106 5.25 3.29 24.89
C VAL A 106 6.33 2.44 25.55
N ILE A 107 7.55 2.98 25.68
CA ILE A 107 8.70 2.31 26.32
C ILE A 107 8.38 1.96 27.78
N ASN A 108 7.74 2.87 28.51
CA ASN A 108 7.38 2.67 29.91
C ASN A 108 6.15 1.76 30.12
N ASN A 109 5.56 1.24 29.03
CA ASN A 109 4.32 0.45 29.05
C ASN A 109 3.21 1.13 29.87
N ASP A 110 2.98 2.41 29.60
CA ASP A 110 1.98 3.22 30.32
C ASP A 110 0.57 2.56 30.22
N PRO A 111 -0.10 2.27 31.35
CA PRO A 111 -1.44 1.67 31.37
C PRO A 111 -2.53 2.57 30.77
N GLU A 112 -2.32 3.89 30.74
CA GLU A 112 -3.28 4.84 30.18
C GLU A 112 -3.13 5.03 28.67
N LEU A 113 -2.02 4.57 28.08
CA LEU A 113 -1.74 4.72 26.65
C LEU A 113 -2.36 3.57 25.83
N THR A 114 -3.56 3.77 25.31
CA THR A 114 -4.28 2.79 24.50
C THR A 114 -4.15 3.01 22.99
N GLU A 115 -3.85 4.24 22.57
CA GLU A 115 -3.71 4.62 21.16
C GLU A 115 -2.42 5.41 20.93
N VAL A 116 -1.64 4.98 19.94
CA VAL A 116 -0.48 5.70 19.43
C VAL A 116 -0.80 6.17 18.02
N ASN A 117 -1.03 7.48 17.88
CA ASN A 117 -1.40 8.11 16.62
C ASN A 117 -0.32 9.08 16.17
N LEU A 118 0.43 8.68 15.14
CA LEU A 118 1.51 9.42 14.51
C LEU A 118 1.11 10.00 13.14
N ASN A 119 -0.19 10.00 12.82
CA ASN A 119 -0.67 10.37 11.48
C ASN A 119 -0.29 11.81 11.13
N ASN A 120 0.16 12.04 9.89
CA ASN A 120 0.48 13.36 9.34
C ASN A 120 1.49 14.17 10.17
N ILE A 121 2.34 13.50 10.94
CA ILE A 121 3.47 14.15 11.59
C ILE A 121 4.61 14.15 10.59
N ASP A 122 4.93 15.34 10.10
CA ASP A 122 6.12 15.57 9.28
C ASP A 122 7.39 15.45 10.15
N ASP A 123 8.50 15.03 9.53
CA ASP A 123 9.83 14.95 10.16
C ASP A 123 10.05 13.85 11.21
N ILE A 124 9.26 12.76 11.18
CA ILE A 124 9.61 11.55 11.92
C ILE A 124 10.73 10.79 11.19
N SER A 125 11.84 10.51 11.87
CA SER A 125 12.90 9.68 11.32
C SER A 125 12.48 8.21 11.20
N GLN A 126 12.98 7.50 10.18
CA GLN A 126 12.73 6.05 10.04
C GLN A 126 13.21 5.28 11.27
N GLU A 127 14.33 5.69 11.88
CA GLU A 127 14.84 5.10 13.12
C GLU A 127 13.83 5.25 14.26
N THR A 128 13.20 6.42 14.40
CA THR A 128 12.16 6.66 15.41
C THR A 128 10.97 5.72 15.20
N LEU A 129 10.51 5.54 13.96
CA LEU A 129 9.42 4.60 13.64
C LEU A 129 9.79 3.15 13.96
N ILE A 130 11.03 2.74 13.67
CA ILE A 130 11.55 1.42 14.03
C ILE A 130 11.58 1.26 15.56
N ARG A 131 12.03 2.28 16.30
CA ARG A 131 12.02 2.27 17.78
C ARG A 131 10.61 2.13 18.35
N PHE A 132 9.60 2.76 17.75
CA PHE A 132 8.21 2.51 18.12
C PHE A 132 7.84 1.04 17.93
N ALA A 133 8.12 0.45 16.76
CA ALA A 133 7.82 -0.95 16.49
C ALA A 133 8.55 -1.89 17.47
N GLU A 134 9.82 -1.62 17.77
CA GLU A 134 10.60 -2.41 18.74
C GLU A 134 10.04 -2.31 20.15
N SER A 135 9.68 -1.10 20.59
CA SER A 135 9.13 -0.86 21.93
C SER A 135 7.72 -1.47 22.08
N LEU A 136 6.95 -1.52 20.99
CA LEU A 136 5.61 -2.11 20.97
C LEU A 136 5.64 -3.64 21.07
N ARG A 137 6.76 -4.33 20.81
CA ARG A 137 6.83 -5.82 20.90
C ARG A 137 6.33 -6.37 22.24
N SER A 138 6.73 -5.73 23.35
CA SER A 138 6.37 -6.15 24.70
C SER A 138 5.27 -5.28 25.35
N ASN A 139 4.74 -4.29 24.63
CA ASN A 139 3.71 -3.40 25.16
C ASN A 139 2.35 -4.12 25.26
N THR A 140 1.70 -4.01 26.42
CA THR A 140 0.46 -4.73 26.73
C THR A 140 -0.81 -3.87 26.69
N ASN A 141 -0.66 -2.55 26.55
CA ASN A 141 -1.73 -1.58 26.76
C ASN A 141 -2.19 -0.95 25.45
N VAL A 142 -1.27 -0.69 24.52
CA VAL A 142 -1.58 -0.11 23.22
C VAL A 142 -2.43 -1.10 22.41
N ARG A 143 -3.60 -0.62 21.97
CA ARG A 143 -4.56 -1.34 21.12
C ARG A 143 -4.53 -0.84 19.69
N VAL A 144 -4.28 0.46 19.49
CA VAL A 144 -4.29 1.10 18.18
C VAL A 144 -2.93 1.72 17.90
N PHE A 145 -2.32 1.35 16.78
CA PHE A 145 -1.09 1.95 16.29
C PHE A 145 -1.29 2.48 14.87
N SER A 146 -1.15 3.80 14.69
CA SER A 146 -1.40 4.47 13.43
C SER A 146 -0.22 5.38 13.08
N LEU A 147 0.33 5.22 11.88
CA LEU A 147 1.44 6.01 11.34
C LEU A 147 1.20 6.36 9.87
N ALA A 148 -0.04 6.74 9.56
CA ALA A 148 -0.44 7.09 8.21
C ALA A 148 0.24 8.38 7.75
N ASN A 149 0.73 8.41 6.51
CA ASN A 149 1.41 9.59 5.95
C ASN A 149 2.61 10.06 6.81
N THR A 150 3.50 9.14 7.17
CA THR A 150 4.73 9.41 7.96
C THR A 150 6.01 9.10 7.20
N ARG A 151 5.87 8.80 5.89
CA ARG A 151 6.95 8.37 5.01
C ARG A 151 7.58 7.03 5.37
N ALA A 152 6.87 6.16 6.08
CA ALA A 152 7.35 4.82 6.43
C ALA A 152 7.69 4.00 5.17
N ASP A 153 8.78 3.23 5.22
CA ASP A 153 9.28 2.39 4.13
C ASP A 153 9.34 0.90 4.51
N ASP A 154 9.93 0.07 3.64
CA ASP A 154 10.04 -1.38 3.83
C ASP A 154 10.79 -1.78 5.13
N PRO A 155 11.93 -1.15 5.51
CA PRO A 155 12.55 -1.34 6.82
C PRO A 155 11.60 -1.14 7.99
N VAL A 156 10.80 -0.06 7.99
CA VAL A 156 9.77 0.16 9.03
C VAL A 156 8.72 -0.93 9.00
N ALA A 157 8.21 -1.31 7.82
CA ALA A 157 7.25 -2.40 7.67
C ALA A 157 7.79 -3.74 8.19
N LEU A 158 9.08 -4.04 7.96
CA LEU A 158 9.73 -5.23 8.50
C LEU A 158 9.85 -5.19 10.04
N ALA A 159 10.15 -4.03 10.62
CA ALA A 159 10.18 -3.86 12.06
C ALA A 159 8.78 -4.08 12.68
N ILE A 160 7.74 -3.54 12.04
CA ILE A 160 6.34 -3.75 12.41
C ILE A 160 5.96 -5.23 12.26
N ALA A 161 6.39 -5.91 11.20
CA ALA A 161 6.14 -7.34 11.02
C ALA A 161 6.75 -8.18 12.15
N LYS A 162 7.97 -7.87 12.58
CA LYS A 162 8.57 -8.52 13.76
C LYS A 162 7.77 -8.22 15.03
N MET A 163 7.32 -6.97 15.19
CA MET A 163 6.45 -6.58 16.30
C MET A 163 5.14 -7.38 16.33
N LEU A 164 4.47 -7.56 15.19
CA LEU A 164 3.22 -8.33 15.11
C LEU A 164 3.40 -9.80 15.49
N ARG A 165 4.59 -10.40 15.36
CA ARG A 165 4.82 -11.79 15.78
C ARG A 165 4.89 -11.96 17.30
N GLU A 166 5.25 -10.89 18.00
CA GLU A 166 5.50 -10.91 19.45
C GLU A 166 4.39 -10.22 20.24
N ASN A 167 3.82 -9.15 19.68
CA ASN A 167 2.79 -8.35 20.33
C ASN A 167 1.43 -9.07 20.29
N SER A 168 0.81 -9.21 21.46
CA SER A 168 -0.50 -9.82 21.66
C SER A 168 -1.51 -8.81 22.23
N SER A 169 -1.44 -7.55 21.81
CA SER A 169 -2.20 -6.44 22.41
C SER A 169 -2.81 -5.50 21.40
N ILE A 170 -2.12 -5.24 20.29
CA ILE A 170 -2.60 -4.38 19.21
C ILE A 170 -3.71 -5.11 18.45
N THR A 171 -4.81 -4.40 18.24
CA THR A 171 -5.99 -4.85 17.51
C THR A 171 -6.16 -4.11 16.18
N SER A 172 -5.69 -2.86 16.07
CA SER A 172 -5.76 -2.06 14.84
C SER A 172 -4.41 -1.44 14.49
N LEU A 173 -3.96 -1.69 13.26
CA LEU A 173 -2.73 -1.16 12.67
C LEU A 173 -3.03 -0.40 11.38
N ASN A 174 -2.61 0.87 11.32
CA ASN A 174 -2.75 1.70 10.13
C ASN A 174 -1.40 2.26 9.66
N ILE A 175 -1.00 1.86 8.45
CA ILE A 175 0.21 2.32 7.75
C ILE A 175 -0.13 2.92 6.36
N GLU A 176 -1.34 3.43 6.17
CA GLU A 176 -1.81 4.04 4.91
C GLU A 176 -0.94 5.22 4.45
N SER A 177 -0.96 5.50 3.14
CA SER A 177 -0.32 6.69 2.57
C SER A 177 1.19 6.76 2.85
N ASN A 178 1.90 5.65 2.74
CA ASN A 178 3.34 5.54 2.98
C ASN A 178 4.10 5.04 1.72
N TYR A 179 5.36 4.65 1.89
CA TYR A 179 6.27 4.25 0.81
C TYR A 179 6.58 2.74 0.88
N VAL A 180 5.68 1.97 1.49
CA VAL A 180 5.85 0.52 1.65
C VAL A 180 5.60 -0.17 0.31
N THR A 181 6.53 -1.00 -0.14
CA THR A 181 6.41 -1.76 -1.38
C THR A 181 5.74 -3.11 -1.14
N GLY A 182 5.54 -3.89 -2.20
CA GLY A 182 5.07 -5.28 -2.08
C GLY A 182 5.93 -6.13 -1.14
N LYS A 183 7.24 -5.85 -1.01
CA LYS A 183 8.12 -6.58 -0.08
C LYS A 183 7.76 -6.30 1.38
N GLY A 184 7.60 -5.04 1.76
CA GLY A 184 7.18 -4.65 3.11
C GLY A 184 5.78 -5.14 3.44
N VAL A 185 4.84 -5.05 2.50
CA VAL A 185 3.47 -5.59 2.68
C VAL A 185 3.51 -7.12 2.90
N MET A 186 4.29 -7.86 2.11
CA MET A 186 4.42 -9.30 2.31
C MET A 186 5.02 -9.65 3.67
N ALA A 187 6.00 -8.88 4.17
CA ALA A 187 6.54 -9.09 5.50
C ALA A 187 5.46 -8.96 6.59
N LEU A 188 4.60 -7.92 6.49
CA LEU A 188 3.48 -7.71 7.41
C LEU A 188 2.49 -8.88 7.34
N VAL A 189 2.09 -9.28 6.14
CA VAL A 189 1.11 -10.36 5.95
C VAL A 189 1.66 -11.70 6.46
N GLN A 190 2.94 -11.99 6.22
CA GLN A 190 3.62 -13.19 6.74
C GLN A 190 3.76 -13.22 8.26
N ALA A 191 3.56 -12.09 8.96
CA ALA A 191 3.54 -12.04 10.41
C ALA A 191 2.16 -12.33 11.03
N LEU A 192 1.10 -12.35 10.21
CA LEU A 192 -0.27 -12.55 10.68
C LEU A 192 -0.63 -14.01 11.00
N PRO A 193 -0.08 -15.05 10.34
CA PRO A 193 -0.25 -16.42 10.81
C PRO A 193 0.28 -16.55 12.24
N GLY A 194 -0.59 -16.93 13.17
CA GLY A 194 -0.28 -17.03 14.60
C GLY A 194 -0.45 -15.75 15.41
N ASN A 195 -0.66 -14.58 14.77
CA ASN A 195 -1.14 -13.40 15.48
C ASN A 195 -2.66 -13.53 15.69
N ASN A 196 -3.05 -13.66 16.95
CA ASN A 196 -4.45 -13.88 17.34
C ASN A 196 -5.13 -12.63 17.92
N THR A 197 -4.52 -11.44 17.78
CA THR A 197 -5.05 -10.20 18.36
C THR A 197 -5.37 -9.11 17.34
N LEU A 198 -4.64 -9.06 16.22
CA LEU A 198 -4.86 -8.04 15.20
C LEU A 198 -6.15 -8.33 14.41
N THR A 199 -7.13 -7.43 14.53
CA THR A 199 -8.43 -7.52 13.83
C THR A 199 -8.51 -6.59 12.64
N GLU A 200 -7.66 -5.56 12.59
CA GLU A 200 -7.64 -4.57 11.53
C GLU A 200 -6.22 -4.22 11.08
N LEU A 201 -5.99 -4.32 9.77
CA LEU A 201 -4.75 -3.91 9.11
C LEU A 201 -5.10 -3.02 7.91
N ARG A 202 -4.59 -1.79 7.88
CA ARG A 202 -4.78 -0.86 6.75
C ARG A 202 -3.45 -0.42 6.16
N PHE A 203 -3.32 -0.56 4.85
CA PHE A 203 -2.14 -0.13 4.09
C PHE A 203 -2.49 0.41 2.69
N GLN A 204 -3.67 0.99 2.52
CA GLN A 204 -4.06 1.67 1.27
C GLN A 204 -3.09 2.79 0.87
N ASN A 205 -3.16 3.19 -0.40
CA ASN A 205 -2.51 4.38 -0.93
C ASN A 205 -0.98 4.39 -0.74
N GLN A 206 -0.33 3.22 -0.80
CA GLN A 206 1.13 3.18 -0.87
C GLN A 206 1.61 3.80 -2.17
N ARG A 207 2.79 4.41 -2.15
CA ARG A 207 3.42 4.99 -3.35
C ARG A 207 3.63 3.96 -4.47
N HIS A 208 3.83 2.70 -4.10
CA HIS A 208 4.02 1.60 -5.04
C HIS A 208 2.83 0.65 -4.97
N MET A 209 2.24 0.33 -6.14
CA MET A 209 1.18 -0.66 -6.24
C MET A 209 1.72 -2.04 -5.88
N CYS A 210 0.96 -2.81 -5.09
CA CYS A 210 1.27 -4.23 -4.90
C CYS A 210 0.99 -4.97 -6.21
N GLY A 211 1.97 -5.70 -6.75
CA GLY A 211 1.79 -6.46 -7.98
C GLY A 211 0.78 -7.61 -7.81
N GLY A 212 0.20 -8.09 -8.91
CA GLY A 212 -0.80 -9.18 -8.87
C GLY A 212 -0.33 -10.46 -8.18
N GLN A 213 0.97 -10.79 -8.32
CA GLN A 213 1.58 -11.93 -7.60
C GLN A 213 1.55 -11.75 -6.08
N VAL A 214 1.83 -10.53 -5.59
CA VAL A 214 1.77 -10.18 -4.16
C VAL A 214 0.33 -10.31 -3.65
N GLU A 215 -0.66 -9.89 -4.43
CA GLU A 215 -2.08 -10.04 -4.06
C GLU A 215 -2.50 -11.51 -3.92
N MET A 216 -2.06 -12.38 -4.84
CA MET A 216 -2.35 -13.81 -4.78
C MET A 216 -1.70 -14.48 -3.56
N GLU A 217 -0.43 -14.20 -3.32
CA GLU A 217 0.30 -14.78 -2.18
C GLU A 217 -0.25 -14.27 -0.84
N MET A 218 -0.63 -12.99 -0.77
CA MET A 218 -1.28 -12.41 0.40
C MET A 218 -2.55 -13.19 0.79
N VAL A 219 -3.41 -13.50 -0.17
CA VAL A 219 -4.63 -14.27 0.06
C VAL A 219 -4.32 -15.70 0.51
N LYS A 220 -3.29 -16.33 -0.09
CA LYS A 220 -2.86 -17.68 0.30
C LYS A 220 -2.44 -17.73 1.76
N ILE A 221 -1.65 -16.76 2.21
CA ILE A 221 -1.19 -16.67 3.62
C ILE A 221 -2.36 -16.36 4.55
N LEU A 222 -3.21 -15.39 4.20
CA LEU A 222 -4.33 -14.95 5.04
C LEU A 222 -5.43 -16.01 5.19
N ARG A 223 -5.43 -17.07 4.37
CA ARG A 223 -6.30 -18.23 4.55
C ARG A 223 -6.10 -18.91 5.90
N GLU A 224 -4.86 -18.92 6.40
CA GLU A 224 -4.48 -19.49 7.70
C GLU A 224 -4.69 -18.53 8.89
N ASN A 225 -5.09 -17.28 8.64
CA ASN A 225 -5.41 -16.33 9.70
C ASN A 225 -6.94 -16.31 9.97
N TYR A 226 -7.29 -16.36 11.25
CA TYR A 226 -8.69 -16.44 11.70
C TYR A 226 -9.16 -15.24 12.52
N THR A 227 -8.30 -14.24 12.69
CA THR A 227 -8.53 -13.09 13.59
C THR A 227 -8.76 -11.79 12.82
N LEU A 228 -8.12 -11.63 11.66
CA LEU A 228 -8.24 -10.42 10.86
C LEU A 228 -9.65 -10.30 10.27
N ILE A 229 -10.32 -9.19 10.56
CA ILE A 229 -11.70 -8.91 10.16
C ILE A 229 -11.75 -7.79 9.13
N ARG A 230 -10.84 -6.82 9.21
CA ARG A 230 -10.76 -5.69 8.28
C ARG A 230 -9.38 -5.62 7.65
N LEU A 231 -9.33 -5.71 6.32
CA LEU A 231 -8.14 -5.45 5.53
C LEU A 231 -8.38 -4.19 4.68
N GLY A 232 -7.75 -3.09 5.05
CA GLY A 232 -7.72 -1.85 4.28
C GLY A 232 -6.73 -1.97 3.13
N TYR A 233 -7.12 -2.70 2.09
CA TYR A 233 -6.40 -2.80 0.81
C TYR A 233 -7.37 -3.02 -0.35
N GLN A 234 -7.20 -2.28 -1.44
CA GLN A 234 -8.03 -2.40 -2.64
C GLN A 234 -7.32 -3.33 -3.63
N PHE A 235 -7.81 -4.56 -3.73
CA PHE A 235 -7.29 -5.53 -4.69
C PHE A 235 -7.62 -5.12 -6.13
N ASN A 236 -6.60 -5.17 -6.98
CA ASN A 236 -6.74 -4.94 -8.40
C ASN A 236 -7.33 -6.18 -9.08
N LEU A 237 -6.85 -7.37 -8.72
CA LEU A 237 -7.31 -8.62 -9.32
C LEU A 237 -8.66 -9.07 -8.72
N PRO A 238 -9.66 -9.46 -9.55
CA PRO A 238 -10.96 -9.94 -9.06
C PRO A 238 -10.87 -11.22 -8.21
N GLY A 239 -10.00 -12.17 -8.58
CA GLY A 239 -9.86 -13.45 -7.87
C GLY A 239 -9.41 -13.30 -6.41
N PRO A 240 -8.26 -12.66 -6.14
CA PRO A 240 -7.82 -12.33 -4.79
C PRO A 240 -8.85 -11.51 -4.00
N ARG A 241 -9.52 -10.54 -4.64
CA ARG A 241 -10.56 -9.72 -4.00
C ARG A 241 -11.73 -10.55 -3.45
N MET A 242 -12.27 -11.45 -4.28
CA MET A 242 -13.38 -12.32 -3.90
C MET A 242 -12.95 -13.30 -2.80
N SER A 243 -11.75 -13.87 -2.94
CA SER A 243 -11.18 -14.78 -1.95
C SER A 243 -10.97 -14.09 -0.60
N MET A 244 -10.42 -12.88 -0.61
CA MET A 244 -10.19 -12.11 0.61
C MET A 244 -11.50 -11.73 1.29
N THR A 245 -12.51 -11.32 0.52
CA THR A 245 -13.85 -11.05 1.05
C THR A 245 -14.39 -12.27 1.80
N GLY A 246 -14.28 -13.46 1.20
CA GLY A 246 -14.69 -14.70 1.84
C GLY A 246 -13.93 -15.01 3.14
N ILE A 247 -12.61 -14.78 3.17
CA ILE A 247 -11.79 -14.94 4.38
C ILE A 247 -12.25 -14.00 5.50
N LEU A 248 -12.45 -12.72 5.19
CA LEU A 248 -12.86 -11.73 6.19
C LEU A 248 -14.28 -11.99 6.72
N THR A 249 -15.23 -12.36 5.84
CA THR A 249 -16.58 -12.77 6.25
C THR A 249 -16.53 -13.99 7.16
N ARG A 250 -15.74 -15.01 6.81
CA ARG A 250 -15.54 -16.21 7.66
C ARG A 250 -15.01 -15.85 9.05
N ASN A 251 -14.08 -14.90 9.14
CA ASN A 251 -13.51 -14.45 10.41
C ASN A 251 -14.54 -13.67 11.24
N GLN A 252 -15.28 -12.75 10.61
CA GLN A 252 -16.35 -11.99 11.27
C GLN A 252 -17.47 -12.89 11.80
N ASP A 253 -17.87 -13.91 11.04
CA ASP A 253 -18.90 -14.88 11.45
C ASP A 253 -18.42 -15.73 12.64
N ARG A 254 -17.13 -16.08 12.68
CA ARG A 254 -16.55 -16.79 13.82
C ARG A 254 -16.53 -15.93 15.08
N GLU A 255 -16.16 -14.66 14.95
CA GLU A 255 -16.16 -13.71 16.07
C GLU A 255 -17.58 -13.53 16.65
N THR A 256 -18.59 -13.36 15.79
CA THR A 256 -19.98 -13.19 16.23
C THR A 256 -20.54 -14.44 16.91
N LYS A 257 -20.22 -15.65 16.42
CA LYS A 257 -20.59 -16.91 17.08
C LYS A 257 -19.95 -17.03 18.47
N ASN A 258 -18.65 -16.74 18.58
CA ASN A 258 -17.95 -16.79 19.87
C ASN A 258 -18.56 -15.84 20.90
N MET A 259 -19.06 -14.66 20.48
CA MET A 259 -19.75 -13.71 21.36
C MET A 259 -21.11 -14.25 21.83
N GLN A 260 -21.88 -14.91 20.96
CA GLN A 260 -23.18 -15.47 21.32
C GLN A 260 -23.09 -16.67 22.28
N GLU A 261 -22.05 -17.50 22.14
CA GLU A 261 -21.82 -18.65 23.01
C GLU A 261 -21.29 -18.24 24.40
N GLY A 262 -20.57 -17.12 24.49
CA GLY A 262 -20.03 -16.57 25.74
C GLY A 262 -21.08 -15.98 26.69
N ASP A 263 -22.17 -15.41 26.17
CA ASP A 263 -23.26 -14.83 26.97
C ASP A 263 -24.26 -15.88 27.51
N GLY A 264 -24.08 -17.15 27.15
CA GLY A 264 -24.94 -18.28 27.57
C GLY A 264 -24.40 -19.13 28.73
N SER A 265 -23.26 -18.74 29.33
CA SER A 265 -22.53 -19.53 30.35
C SER A 265 -22.63 -18.95 31.76
#